data_AF-A0A7S2Z758-F1
#
_entry.id   AF-A0A7S2Z758-F1
#
_cell.length_a   1.000
_cell.length_b   1.000
_cell.length_c   1.000
_cell.angle_alpha   90.00
_cell.angle_beta   90.00
_cell.angle_gamma   90.00
#
_symmetry.space_group_name_H-M   'P 1'
#
loop_
_entity.id
_entity.type
_entity.pdbx_description
1 polymer ?
#
loop_
_entity_poly.entity_id
_entity_poly.type
_entity_poly.pdbx_seq_one_letter_code
_entity_poly.pdbx_strand_id
1 'polypeptide(L)'
;LASRMLEQVYADAAGAEALDLTVEDPSEEFQQLRESVDVRRVRQTSDNFYVKAVETLLSKCRPMLENGIRADTLLLPTKDVYDKAERELKIHRAQLRKIWEHLLRLAGLDRQALEQVVAHRVSSEVSEKRLWEGAKSKHLFNFNNDNFIMTSWNFTRKKPEEDPKAKEEDLERIQRRMQQLAAK
;
A
#
# COMPACT_ATOMS: atom_id res chain seq x y z
N LEU A 1 6.64 15.08 27.88
CA LEU A 1 5.68 16.17 27.57
C LEU A 1 4.97 15.93 26.24
N ALA A 2 5.69 15.80 25.12
CA ALA A 2 5.11 15.61 23.78
C ALA A 2 4.12 14.43 23.67
N SER A 3 4.43 13.25 24.22
CA SER A 3 3.51 12.10 24.18
C SER A 3 2.17 12.39 24.88
N ARG A 4 2.19 13.12 26.00
CA ARG A 4 0.97 13.51 26.74
C ARG A 4 0.15 14.53 25.96
N MET A 5 0.82 15.46 25.26
CA MET A 5 0.13 16.40 24.38
C MET A 5 -0.56 15.68 23.23
N LEU A 6 0.10 14.70 22.61
CA LEU A 6 -0.52 13.89 21.56
C LEU A 6 -1.70 13.06 22.08
N GLU A 7 -1.60 12.50 23.28
CA GLU A 7 -2.73 11.82 23.94
C GLU A 7 -3.91 12.78 24.20
N GLN A 8 -3.63 14.03 24.60
CA GLN A 8 -4.66 15.05 24.75
C GLN A 8 -5.32 15.38 23.41
N VAL A 9 -4.55 15.54 22.33
CA VAL A 9 -5.09 15.77 20.97
C VAL A 9 -6.02 14.64 20.54
N TYR A 10 -5.68 13.38 20.87
CA TYR A 10 -6.57 12.25 20.63
C TYR A 10 -7.87 12.32 21.44
N ALA A 11 -7.80 12.77 22.70
CA ALA A 11 -8.98 12.96 23.54
C ALA A 11 -9.88 14.09 22.99
N ASP A 12 -9.28 15.19 22.54
CA ASP A 12 -10.00 16.32 21.93
C ASP A 12 -10.67 15.88 20.62
N ALA A 13 -9.97 15.13 19.77
CA ALA A 13 -10.53 14.56 18.54
C ALA A 13 -11.70 13.60 18.82
N ALA A 14 -11.61 12.81 19.89
CA ALA A 14 -12.71 11.97 20.33
C ALA A 14 -13.92 12.79 20.83
N GLY A 15 -13.67 13.85 21.60
CA GLY A 15 -14.72 14.77 22.08
C GLY A 15 -15.41 15.56 20.96
N ALA A 16 -14.70 15.84 19.87
CA ALA A 16 -15.22 16.50 18.68
C ALA A 16 -15.91 15.54 17.68
N GLU A 17 -16.10 14.27 18.05
CA GLU A 17 -16.67 13.22 17.18
C GLU A 17 -15.94 13.07 15.83
N ALA A 18 -14.63 13.37 15.79
CA ALA A 18 -13.84 13.19 14.59
C ALA A 18 -13.78 11.71 14.18
N LEU A 19 -13.70 11.46 12.87
CA LEU A 19 -13.54 10.10 12.34
C LEU A 19 -12.20 9.51 12.75
N ASP A 20 -11.12 10.23 12.44
CA ASP A 20 -9.76 9.89 12.81
C ASP A 20 -8.87 11.15 12.92
N LEU A 21 -7.64 10.95 13.39
CA LEU A 21 -6.61 11.97 13.41
C LEU A 21 -5.63 11.75 12.24
N THR A 22 -5.45 12.76 11.41
CA THR A 22 -4.41 12.82 10.38
C THR A 22 -3.45 13.98 10.67
N VAL A 23 -2.24 13.92 10.13
CA VAL A 23 -1.22 14.95 10.30
C VAL A 23 -0.62 15.24 8.93
N GLU A 24 -0.58 16.52 8.58
CA GLU A 24 0.02 17.01 7.34
C GLU A 24 1.55 16.99 7.45
N ASP A 25 2.21 16.39 6.46
CA ASP A 25 3.66 16.30 6.31
C ASP A 25 4.44 16.10 7.64
N PRO A 26 4.15 15.01 8.39
CA PRO A 26 4.74 14.81 9.71
C PRO A 26 6.25 14.56 9.61
N SER A 27 7.03 15.24 10.45
CA SER A 27 8.48 14.97 10.59
C SER A 27 8.74 13.53 11.03
N GLU A 28 9.94 13.02 10.77
CA GLU A 28 10.30 11.65 11.16
C GLU A 28 10.22 11.45 12.67
N GLU A 29 10.69 12.42 13.47
CA GLU A 29 10.62 12.38 14.93
C GLU A 29 9.17 12.37 15.43
N PHE A 30 8.29 13.13 14.77
CA PHE A 30 6.87 13.12 15.09
C PHE A 30 6.23 11.78 14.72
N GLN A 31 6.60 11.19 13.58
CA GLN A 31 6.10 9.87 13.18
C GLN A 31 6.52 8.80 14.20
N GLN A 32 7.79 8.77 14.63
CA GLN A 32 8.28 7.86 15.65
C GLN A 32 7.56 8.06 16.99
N LEU A 33 7.35 9.31 17.41
CA LEU A 33 6.57 9.64 18.59
C LEU A 33 5.14 9.08 18.47
N ARG A 34 4.46 9.37 17.36
CA ARG A 34 3.08 8.95 17.10
C ARG A 34 2.95 7.43 17.09
N GLU A 35 3.85 6.75 16.41
CA GLU A 35 3.90 5.28 16.38
C GLU A 35 4.08 4.70 17.79
N SER A 36 4.99 5.26 18.59
CA SER A 36 5.16 4.82 19.99
C SER A 36 3.93 5.03 20.87
N VAL A 37 3.21 6.13 20.69
CA VAL A 37 1.98 6.44 21.42
C VAL A 37 0.85 5.50 20.98
N ASP A 38 0.66 5.33 19.67
CA ASP A 38 -0.41 4.50 19.13
C ASP A 38 -0.19 3.02 19.46
N VAL A 39 1.05 2.49 19.39
CA VAL A 39 1.39 1.14 19.86
C VAL A 39 1.03 0.95 21.33
N ARG A 40 1.30 1.96 22.18
CA ARG A 40 0.92 1.89 23.59
C ARG A 40 -0.60 1.87 23.75
N ARG A 41 -1.32 2.75 23.04
CA ARG A 41 -2.79 2.86 23.12
C ARG A 41 -3.50 1.58 22.69
N VAL A 42 -3.10 0.95 21.57
CA VAL A 42 -3.69 -0.33 21.13
C VAL A 42 -3.41 -1.48 22.09
N ARG A 43 -2.32 -1.44 22.86
CA ARG A 43 -1.98 -2.46 23.87
C ARG A 43 -2.67 -2.24 25.21
N GLN A 44 -3.20 -1.04 25.45
CA GLN A 44 -3.82 -0.65 26.72
C GLN A 44 -5.36 -0.64 26.65
N THR A 45 -5.94 -1.08 25.53
CA THR A 45 -7.39 -1.28 25.44
C THR A 45 -7.85 -2.35 26.43
N SER A 46 -8.93 -2.07 27.15
CA SER A 46 -9.42 -2.89 28.28
C SER A 46 -9.67 -4.37 27.93
N ASP A 47 -9.98 -4.68 26.68
CA ASP A 47 -10.26 -6.03 26.19
C ASP A 47 -9.03 -6.73 25.55
N ASN A 48 -7.89 -6.03 25.42
CA ASN A 48 -6.73 -6.44 24.63
C ASN A 48 -7.08 -6.84 23.19
N PHE A 49 -8.12 -6.24 22.60
CA PHE A 49 -8.66 -6.65 21.31
C PHE A 49 -7.60 -6.78 20.21
N TYR A 50 -6.78 -5.75 20.02
CA TYR A 50 -5.81 -5.72 18.92
C TYR A 50 -4.72 -6.78 19.06
N VAL A 51 -4.27 -7.03 20.29
CA VAL A 51 -3.29 -8.08 20.58
C VAL A 51 -3.88 -9.45 20.28
N LYS A 52 -5.09 -9.73 20.79
CA LYS A 52 -5.81 -10.99 20.53
C LYS A 52 -6.12 -11.18 19.06
N ALA A 53 -6.45 -10.12 18.33
CA ALA A 53 -6.70 -10.18 16.90
C ALA A 53 -5.45 -10.61 16.13
N VAL A 54 -4.28 -10.08 16.47
CA VAL A 54 -3.00 -10.51 15.89
C VAL A 54 -2.67 -11.95 16.25
N GLU A 55 -2.80 -12.35 17.52
CA GLU A 55 -2.54 -13.72 17.97
C GLU A 55 -3.44 -14.74 17.27
N THR A 56 -4.72 -14.41 17.13
CA THR A 56 -5.72 -15.24 16.43
C THR A 56 -5.38 -15.35 14.95
N LEU A 57 -5.02 -14.22 14.31
CA LEU A 57 -4.63 -14.18 12.90
C LEU A 57 -3.38 -15.03 12.65
N LEU A 58 -2.34 -14.87 13.47
CA LEU A 58 -1.10 -15.65 13.35
C LEU A 58 -1.37 -17.14 13.55
N SER A 59 -2.20 -17.51 14.53
CA SER A 59 -2.56 -18.91 14.78
C SER A 59 -3.30 -19.53 13.59
N LYS A 60 -4.24 -18.77 12.99
CA LYS A 60 -5.01 -19.21 11.82
C LYS A 60 -4.14 -19.31 10.55
N CYS A 61 -3.22 -18.37 10.37
CA CYS A 61 -2.42 -18.26 9.14
C CYS A 61 -1.12 -19.06 9.20
N ARG A 62 -0.66 -19.53 10.37
CA ARG A 62 0.56 -20.33 10.51
C ARG A 62 0.71 -21.47 9.50
N PRO A 63 -0.25 -22.39 9.32
CA PRO A 63 -0.11 -23.46 8.32
C PRO A 63 -0.04 -22.93 6.89
N MET A 64 -0.67 -21.78 6.60
CA MET A 64 -0.64 -21.16 5.28
C MET A 64 0.73 -20.54 4.99
N LEU A 65 1.34 -19.90 6.00
CA LEU A 65 2.70 -19.36 5.93
C LEU A 65 3.73 -20.48 5.76
N GLU A 66 3.58 -21.58 6.49
CA GLU A 66 4.44 -22.77 6.36
C GLU A 66 4.34 -23.41 4.97
N ASN A 67 3.18 -23.31 4.32
CA ASN A 67 2.97 -23.74 2.93
C ASN A 67 3.45 -22.72 1.88
N GLY A 68 4.14 -21.65 2.30
CA GLY A 68 4.72 -20.64 1.40
C GLY A 68 3.72 -19.61 0.86
N ILE A 69 2.52 -19.52 1.43
CA ILE A 69 1.60 -18.41 1.10
C ILE A 69 2.22 -17.12 1.65
N ARG A 70 2.20 -16.07 0.83
CA ARG A 70 2.83 -14.80 1.15
C ARG A 70 2.20 -14.15 2.39
N ALA A 71 3.04 -13.57 3.25
CA ALA A 71 2.59 -12.97 4.49
C ALA A 71 1.78 -11.68 4.28
N ASP A 72 2.13 -10.90 3.25
CA ASP A 72 1.49 -9.61 2.96
C ASP A 72 0.04 -9.71 2.48
N THR A 73 -0.41 -10.90 2.07
CA THR A 73 -1.82 -11.15 1.71
C THR A 73 -2.63 -11.65 2.89
N LEU A 74 -1.99 -12.31 3.86
CA LEU A 74 -2.66 -12.98 4.98
C LEU A 74 -2.72 -12.12 6.24
N LEU A 75 -1.67 -11.33 6.49
CA LEU A 75 -1.43 -10.69 7.79
C LEU A 75 -1.87 -9.22 7.83
N LEU A 76 -2.78 -8.81 6.95
CA LEU A 76 -3.34 -7.46 6.95
C LEU A 76 -4.45 -7.31 8.02
N PRO A 77 -4.63 -6.11 8.59
CA PRO A 77 -5.77 -5.85 9.47
C PRO A 77 -7.08 -6.11 8.73
N THR A 78 -8.03 -6.73 9.42
CA THR A 78 -9.38 -6.96 8.92
C THR A 78 -10.23 -5.68 9.01
N LYS A 79 -11.38 -5.67 8.33
CA LYS A 79 -12.28 -4.49 8.30
C LYS A 79 -12.72 -4.06 9.70
N ASP A 80 -13.09 -5.02 10.55
CA ASP A 80 -13.48 -4.79 11.94
C ASP A 80 -12.36 -4.19 12.78
N VAL A 81 -11.11 -4.58 12.54
CA VAL A 81 -9.94 -3.99 13.20
C VAL A 81 -9.78 -2.52 12.80
N TYR A 82 -9.92 -2.21 11.51
CA TYR A 82 -9.89 -0.80 11.05
C TYR A 82 -11.03 0.01 11.67
N ASP A 83 -12.27 -0.48 11.56
CA ASP A 83 -13.45 0.25 12.02
C ASP A 83 -13.41 0.50 13.53
N LYS A 84 -12.87 -0.45 14.32
CA LYS A 84 -12.67 -0.29 15.76
C LYS A 84 -11.56 0.73 16.07
N ALA A 85 -10.45 0.72 15.33
CA ALA A 85 -9.34 1.66 15.53
C ALA A 85 -9.72 3.11 15.20
N GLU A 86 -10.45 3.33 14.11
CA GLU A 86 -10.99 4.64 13.75
C GLU A 86 -11.99 5.11 14.81
N ARG A 87 -12.97 4.28 15.15
CA ARG A 87 -14.03 4.68 16.08
C ARG A 87 -13.51 4.97 17.50
N GLU A 88 -12.72 4.06 18.06
CA GLU A 88 -12.36 4.08 19.49
C GLU A 88 -11.03 4.79 19.75
N LEU A 89 -10.07 4.68 18.85
CA LEU A 89 -8.72 5.23 19.05
C LEU A 89 -8.43 6.44 18.17
N LYS A 90 -9.31 6.76 17.20
CA LYS A 90 -9.11 7.82 16.20
C LYS A 90 -7.84 7.61 15.38
N ILE A 91 -7.44 6.36 15.17
CA ILE A 91 -6.25 6.02 14.39
C ILE A 91 -6.67 5.83 12.93
N HIS A 92 -6.14 6.66 12.04
CA HIS A 92 -6.32 6.54 10.60
C HIS A 92 -5.76 5.21 10.04
N ARG A 93 -6.38 4.63 9.00
CA ARG A 93 -6.03 3.31 8.43
C ARG A 93 -4.55 3.16 8.08
N ALA A 94 -3.95 4.18 7.45
CA ALA A 94 -2.54 4.13 7.05
C ALA A 94 -1.61 4.06 8.28
N GLN A 95 -1.95 4.78 9.35
CA GLN A 95 -1.21 4.71 10.60
C GLN A 95 -1.40 3.33 11.24
N LEU A 96 -2.63 2.81 11.26
CA LEU A 96 -2.92 1.49 11.82
C LEU A 96 -2.09 0.37 11.17
N ARG A 97 -1.83 0.43 9.86
CA ARG A 97 -0.97 -0.56 9.18
C ARG A 97 0.44 -0.61 9.77
N LYS A 98 1.04 0.54 10.06
CA LYS A 98 2.36 0.60 10.74
C LYS A 98 2.28 0.03 12.16
N ILE A 99 1.25 0.39 12.91
CA ILE A 99 1.04 -0.14 14.27
C ILE A 99 0.83 -1.66 14.24
N TRP A 100 0.13 -2.17 13.24
CA TRP A 100 -0.10 -3.59 13.04
C TRP A 100 1.19 -4.37 12.80
N GLU A 101 2.12 -3.81 12.01
CA GLU A 101 3.47 -4.37 11.82
C GLU A 101 4.22 -4.51 13.15
N HIS A 102 4.11 -3.50 14.04
CA HIS A 102 4.68 -3.59 15.38
C HIS A 102 4.02 -4.68 16.23
N LEU A 103 2.70 -4.82 16.18
CA LEU A 103 2.00 -5.86 16.91
C LEU A 103 2.36 -7.26 16.42
N LEU A 104 2.46 -7.46 15.10
CA LEU A 104 2.92 -8.72 14.48
C LEU A 104 4.34 -9.07 14.96
N ARG A 105 5.25 -8.09 14.99
CA ARG A 105 6.60 -8.27 15.51
C ARG A 105 6.60 -8.66 16.99
N LEU A 106 5.79 -7.99 17.81
CA LEU A 106 5.68 -8.27 19.24
C LEU A 106 5.05 -9.64 19.52
N ALA A 107 4.16 -10.10 18.65
CA ALA A 107 3.55 -11.43 18.71
C ALA A 107 4.46 -12.54 18.15
N GLY A 108 5.68 -12.22 17.73
CA GLY A 108 6.69 -13.20 17.33
C GLY A 108 6.61 -13.66 15.88
N LEU A 109 6.03 -12.86 14.97
CA LEU A 109 6.16 -13.11 13.54
C LEU A 109 7.63 -13.14 13.13
N ASP A 110 8.00 -14.09 12.26
CA ASP A 110 9.37 -14.19 11.77
C ASP A 110 9.76 -12.95 10.96
N ARG A 111 11.07 -12.64 10.98
CA ARG A 111 11.60 -11.43 10.36
C ARG A 111 11.32 -11.37 8.86
N GLN A 112 11.40 -12.49 8.15
CA GLN A 112 11.24 -12.53 6.70
C GLN A 112 9.80 -12.26 6.29
N ALA A 113 8.82 -12.86 6.97
CA ALA A 113 7.40 -12.59 6.78
C ALA A 113 7.06 -11.15 7.13
N LEU A 114 7.62 -10.61 8.23
CA LEU A 114 7.44 -9.20 8.59
C LEU A 114 7.98 -8.27 7.50
N GLU A 115 9.17 -8.56 6.96
CA GLU A 115 9.76 -7.79 5.85
C GLU A 115 8.87 -7.80 4.60
N GLN A 116 8.18 -8.91 4.29
CA GLN A 116 7.19 -8.95 3.21
C GLN A 116 6.01 -8.01 3.45
N VAL A 117 5.45 -8.02 4.66
CA VAL A 117 4.32 -7.16 5.05
C VAL A 117 4.72 -5.68 4.94
N VAL A 118 5.88 -5.32 5.49
CA VAL A 118 6.42 -3.95 5.44
C VAL A 118 6.71 -3.53 4.00
N ALA A 119 7.35 -4.39 3.19
CA ALA A 119 7.66 -4.10 1.80
C ALA A 119 6.40 -3.86 0.97
N HIS A 120 5.34 -4.64 1.19
CA HIS A 120 4.05 -4.43 0.54
C HIS A 120 3.48 -3.04 0.87
N ARG A 121 3.42 -2.66 2.16
CA ARG A 121 2.95 -1.31 2.56
C ARG A 121 3.77 -0.21 1.91
N VAL A 122 5.10 -0.26 2.02
CA VAL A 122 5.98 0.77 1.45
C VAL A 122 5.80 0.87 -0.06
N SER A 123 5.65 -0.26 -0.76
CA SER A 123 5.42 -0.29 -2.20
C SER A 123 4.07 0.35 -2.59
N SER A 124 3.01 0.15 -1.79
CA SER A 124 1.73 0.82 -2.01
C SER A 124 1.81 2.33 -1.80
N GLU A 125 2.52 2.80 -0.77
CA GLU A 125 2.70 4.23 -0.50
C GLU A 125 3.51 4.93 -1.60
N VAL A 126 4.58 4.31 -2.09
CA VAL A 126 5.37 4.85 -3.20
C VAL A 126 4.55 4.92 -4.49
N SER A 127 3.73 3.90 -4.75
CA SER A 127 2.87 3.87 -5.93
C SER A 127 1.80 4.97 -5.87
N GLU A 128 1.17 5.17 -4.71
CA GLU A 128 0.22 6.26 -4.46
C GLU A 128 0.86 7.65 -4.65
N LYS A 129 2.06 7.86 -4.10
CA LYS A 129 2.81 9.12 -4.30
C LYS A 129 3.12 9.38 -5.78
N ARG A 130 3.59 8.37 -6.52
CA ARG A 130 3.85 8.48 -7.97
C ARG A 130 2.58 8.81 -8.76
N LEU A 131 1.45 8.20 -8.40
CA LEU A 131 0.16 8.51 -9.02
C LEU A 131 -0.27 9.96 -8.74
N TRP A 132 -0.06 10.44 -7.52
CA TRP A 132 -0.40 11.80 -7.12
C TRP A 132 0.49 12.86 -7.81
N GLU A 133 1.79 12.63 -7.90
CA GLU A 133 2.73 13.47 -8.67
C GLU A 133 2.39 13.48 -10.16
N GLY A 134 2.03 12.32 -10.72
CA GLY A 134 1.56 12.19 -12.09
C GLY A 134 0.21 12.89 -12.35
N ALA A 135 -0.66 12.98 -11.33
CA ALA A 135 -1.93 13.69 -11.40
C ALA A 135 -1.75 15.21 -11.30
N LYS A 136 -0.82 15.71 -10.48
CA LYS A 136 -0.47 17.14 -10.40
C LYS A 136 0.04 17.71 -11.73
N SER A 137 0.64 16.86 -12.57
CA SER A 137 1.14 17.25 -13.90
C SER A 137 0.06 17.22 -14.99
N LYS A 138 -1.18 16.82 -14.66
CA LYS A 138 -2.31 16.81 -15.59
C LYS A 138 -3.29 17.92 -15.22
N HIS A 139 -3.37 18.95 -16.07
CA HIS A 139 -4.48 19.91 -16.00
C HIS A 139 -5.79 19.18 -16.27
N LEU A 140 -6.61 19.00 -15.24
CA LEU A 140 -7.99 18.54 -15.36
C LEU A 140 -8.80 19.65 -16.04
N PHE A 141 -8.91 19.59 -17.36
CA PHE A 141 -9.91 20.35 -18.08
C PHE A 141 -11.29 19.77 -17.75
N ASN A 142 -12.05 20.55 -16.98
CA ASN A 142 -13.44 20.23 -16.67
C ASN A 142 -14.30 20.59 -17.88
N PHE A 143 -14.63 19.61 -18.72
CA PHE A 143 -15.61 19.78 -19.80
C PHE A 143 -16.92 19.14 -19.36
N ASN A 144 -17.79 19.97 -18.81
CA ASN A 144 -19.21 19.66 -18.73
C ASN A 144 -19.81 19.92 -20.11
N ASN A 145 -19.96 18.86 -20.92
CA ASN A 145 -21.12 18.56 -21.75
C ASN A 145 -20.78 17.45 -22.76
N ASP A 146 -21.46 16.32 -22.58
CA ASP A 146 -21.88 15.31 -23.56
C ASP A 146 -21.10 15.26 -24.88
N ASN A 147 -20.14 14.33 -24.97
CA ASN A 147 -20.12 13.26 -25.97
C ASN A 147 -18.85 12.40 -25.82
N PHE A 148 -19.08 11.10 -25.60
CA PHE A 148 -18.18 9.97 -25.88
C PHE A 148 -16.67 10.18 -25.65
N ILE A 149 -16.17 9.81 -24.47
CA ILE A 149 -14.72 9.71 -24.23
C ILE A 149 -14.17 8.47 -24.93
N MET A 150 -13.61 8.66 -26.12
CA MET A 150 -12.63 7.75 -26.69
C MET A 150 -11.31 7.98 -25.93
N THR A 151 -10.93 7.04 -25.07
CA THR A 151 -9.65 7.06 -24.37
C THR A 151 -8.51 6.85 -25.37
N SER A 152 -7.94 7.93 -25.90
CA SER A 152 -6.64 7.83 -26.59
C SER A 152 -5.54 7.63 -25.55
N TRP A 153 -5.17 6.37 -25.32
CA TRP A 153 -3.93 6.02 -24.65
C TRP A 153 -2.74 6.44 -25.51
N ASN A 154 -2.26 7.68 -25.34
CA ASN A 154 -0.96 8.07 -25.88
C ASN A 154 0.14 7.51 -24.98
N PHE A 155 0.46 6.23 -25.18
CA PHE A 155 1.78 5.70 -24.85
C PHE A 155 2.79 6.42 -25.76
N THR A 156 3.42 7.49 -25.27
CA THR A 156 4.76 7.85 -25.78
C THR A 156 5.73 6.79 -25.30
N ARG A 157 5.68 5.63 -25.96
CA ARG A 157 6.78 4.68 -26.03
C ARG A 157 7.92 5.47 -26.68
N LYS A 158 8.99 5.79 -25.95
CA LYS A 158 10.27 6.08 -26.59
C LYS A 158 10.55 4.86 -27.48
N LYS A 159 10.43 5.03 -28.80
CA LYS A 159 10.87 4.01 -29.76
C LYS A 159 12.34 3.73 -29.44
N PRO A 160 12.74 2.47 -29.23
CA PRO A 160 14.14 2.13 -29.39
C PRO A 160 14.52 2.50 -30.83
N GLU A 161 15.67 3.15 -31.03
CA GLU A 161 16.27 3.29 -32.35
C GLU A 161 16.40 1.89 -32.94
N GLU A 162 15.52 1.56 -33.89
CA GLU A 162 15.58 0.32 -34.65
C GLU A 162 16.68 0.48 -35.70
N ASP A 163 17.76 -0.27 -35.54
CA ASP A 163 18.88 -0.35 -36.49
C ASP A 163 18.32 -0.79 -37.86
N PRO A 164 18.42 0.03 -38.93
CA PRO A 164 17.85 -0.27 -40.23
C PRO A 164 18.40 -1.57 -40.84
N LYS A 165 19.59 -2.04 -40.41
CA LYS A 165 20.16 -3.32 -40.88
C LYS A 165 19.38 -4.54 -40.37
N ALA A 166 18.78 -4.46 -39.18
CA ALA A 166 18.01 -5.57 -38.62
C ALA A 166 16.70 -5.83 -39.38
N LYS A 167 16.14 -4.80 -40.04
CA LYS A 167 14.91 -4.94 -40.84
C LYS A 167 15.15 -5.61 -42.19
N GLU A 168 16.32 -5.39 -42.79
CA GLU A 168 16.67 -5.94 -44.10
C GLU A 168 16.93 -7.46 -44.01
N GLU A 169 17.62 -7.90 -42.95
CA GLU A 169 17.88 -9.33 -42.70
C GLU A 169 16.59 -10.12 -42.40
N ASP A 170 15.63 -9.53 -41.66
CA ASP A 170 14.36 -10.19 -41.36
C ASP A 170 13.43 -10.28 -42.58
N LEU A 171 13.44 -9.27 -43.46
CA LEU A 171 12.68 -9.29 -44.71
C LEU A 171 13.22 -10.35 -45.70
N GLU A 172 14.54 -10.46 -45.82
CA GLU A 172 15.15 -11.52 -46.63
C GLU A 172 14.81 -12.93 -46.08
N ARG A 173 14.81 -13.08 -44.75
CA ARG A 173 14.49 -14.36 -44.10
C ARG A 173 13.04 -14.77 -44.33
N ILE A 174 12.11 -13.81 -44.30
CA ILE A 174 10.69 -14.03 -44.60
C ILE A 174 10.49 -14.36 -46.09
N GLN A 175 11.16 -13.66 -47.01
CA GLN A 175 11.09 -13.95 -48.45
C GLN A 175 11.63 -15.33 -48.80
N ARG A 176 12.77 -15.75 -48.23
CA ARG A 176 13.31 -17.11 -48.45
C ARG A 176 12.36 -18.20 -47.94
N ARG A 177 11.66 -17.96 -46.83
CA ARG A 177 10.69 -18.91 -46.27
C ARG A 177 9.43 -19.02 -47.14
N MET A 178 8.98 -17.91 -47.73
CA MET A 178 7.87 -17.89 -48.69
C MET A 178 8.21 -18.63 -49.99
N GLN A 179 9.43 -18.47 -50.52
CA GLN A 179 9.87 -19.18 -51.73
C GLN A 179 9.99 -20.70 -51.51
N GLN A 180 10.42 -21.15 -50.33
CA GLN A 180 10.48 -22.57 -49.99
C GLN A 180 9.11 -23.23 -49.82
N LEU A 181 8.09 -22.46 -49.42
CA LEU A 181 6.71 -22.95 -49.30
C LEU A 181 5.98 -23.01 -50.64
N ALA A 182 6.38 -22.19 -51.62
CA ALA A 182 5.82 -22.19 -52.97
C ALA A 182 6.41 -23.26 -53.90
N ALA A 183 7.49 -23.93 -53.50
CA ALA A 183 8.18 -24.98 -54.26
C ALA A 183 7.84 -26.41 -53.79
N LYS A 184 6.82 -26.57 -52.92
CA LYS A 184 6.19 -27.84 -52.56
C LYS A 184 4.80 -27.91 -53.17
#